data_AF-A0A0B1T296-F1
#
_entry.id   AF-A0A0B1T296-F1
#
_cell.length_a   1.000
_cell.length_b   1.000
_cell.length_c   1.000
_cell.angle_alpha   90.00
_cell.angle_beta   90.00
_cell.angle_gamma   90.00
#
_symmetry.space_group_name_H-M   'P 1'
#
loop_
_entity.id
_entity.type
_entity.pdbx_description
1 polymer ?
#
loop_
_entity_poly.entity_id
_entity_poly.type
_entity_poly.pdbx_seq_one_letter_code
_entity_poly.pdbx_strand_id
1 'polypeptide(L)'
;MQNEHIIASGIVGSRPTPRILQCIAVAAATVCEGGTATEVFTTQTLNIVNERRSMLARQQQKNDNTSTNLPYGKNIRQLEWNCTLETSANGLMDGQCDHTGKTAPAGTTLIAFR
;
A
#
# COMPACT_ATOMS: atom_id res chain seq x y z
N MET A 1 24.79 -9.37 -17.95
CA MET A 1 23.47 -9.24 -17.29
C MET A 1 23.73 -9.34 -15.80
N GLN A 2 24.02 -8.21 -15.16
CA GLN A 2 24.54 -8.18 -13.79
C GLN A 2 23.40 -7.95 -12.81
N ASN A 3 23.29 -8.89 -11.87
CA ASN A 3 22.65 -8.77 -10.57
C ASN A 3 23.15 -7.51 -9.85
N GLU A 4 22.25 -6.64 -9.40
CA GLU A 4 22.55 -5.66 -8.37
C GLU A 4 21.57 -5.89 -7.22
N HIS A 5 22.13 -6.46 -6.16
CA HIS A 5 21.49 -6.78 -4.89
C HIS A 5 21.66 -5.52 -4.01
N ILE A 6 20.71 -4.58 -4.04
CA ILE A 6 20.79 -3.39 -3.19
C ILE A 6 20.23 -3.75 -1.80
N ILE A 7 21.08 -4.32 -0.95
CA ILE A 7 20.87 -4.32 0.50
C ILE A 7 21.45 -2.99 1.01
N ALA A 8 20.60 -2.03 1.40
CA ALA A 8 21.05 -0.81 2.06
C ALA A 8 20.58 -0.80 3.52
N SER A 9 21.33 -1.46 4.39
CA SER A 9 21.38 -1.14 5.83
C SER A 9 22.58 -0.23 6.07
N GLY A 10 22.35 0.97 6.60
CA GLY A 10 23.40 1.94 6.87
C GLY A 10 22.91 3.16 7.63
N ILE A 11 22.57 2.99 8.91
CA ILE A 11 22.42 4.08 9.88
C ILE A 11 23.71 4.20 10.70
N VAL A 12 24.67 5.04 10.28
CA VAL A 12 25.70 5.60 11.16
C VAL A 12 26.13 6.97 10.64
N GLY A 13 26.06 8.02 11.49
CA GLY A 13 26.90 9.21 11.34
C GLY A 13 26.19 10.56 11.42
N SER A 14 25.96 11.05 12.64
CA SER A 14 25.62 12.43 12.98
C SER A 14 26.74 13.44 12.65
N ARG A 15 26.42 14.59 12.03
CA ARG A 15 27.01 15.93 12.28
C ARG A 15 26.19 17.06 11.58
N PRO A 16 26.21 18.32 12.10
CA PRO A 16 25.14 19.30 11.87
C PRO A 16 25.41 20.32 10.74
N THR A 17 24.39 20.55 9.89
CA THR A 17 24.04 21.75 9.07
C THR A 17 25.07 22.31 8.06
N PRO A 18 24.62 22.73 6.84
CA PRO A 18 23.83 23.95 6.68
C PRO A 18 22.51 23.77 5.94
N ARG A 19 21.62 24.74 6.17
CA ARG A 19 20.26 24.89 5.66
C ARG A 19 20.16 24.68 4.13
N ILE A 20 19.94 23.44 3.72
CA ILE A 20 19.23 23.14 2.50
C ILE A 20 17.96 22.47 2.98
N LEU A 21 16.81 23.05 2.63
CA LEU A 21 15.50 22.47 2.87
C LEU A 21 15.40 21.21 2.00
N GLN A 22 16.08 20.15 2.44
CA GLN A 22 16.02 18.85 1.83
C GLN A 22 14.67 18.30 2.25
N CYS A 23 13.67 18.46 1.39
CA CYS A 23 12.45 17.67 1.47
C CYS A 23 12.91 16.23 1.36
N ILE A 24 13.11 15.58 2.50
CA ILE A 24 13.34 14.15 2.56
C ILE A 24 12.07 13.57 1.94
N ALA A 25 12.16 13.16 0.68
CA ALA A 25 11.19 12.27 0.10
C ALA A 25 11.30 11.00 0.94
N VAL A 26 10.46 10.90 1.96
CA VAL A 26 10.22 9.64 2.64
C VAL A 26 9.62 8.78 1.54
N ALA A 27 10.44 7.95 0.89
CA ALA A 27 9.92 6.90 0.05
C ALA A 27 8.93 6.13 0.95
N ALA A 28 7.66 6.08 0.55
CA ALA A 28 6.66 5.32 1.27
C ALA A 28 7.23 3.91 1.44
N ALA A 29 7.55 3.54 2.67
CA ALA A 29 8.20 2.28 2.93
C ALA A 29 7.26 1.18 2.44
N THR A 30 7.73 0.39 1.47
CA THR A 30 7.02 -0.79 0.96
C THR A 30 7.01 -1.90 2.01
N VAL A 31 7.81 -1.80 3.08
CA VAL A 31 7.86 -2.76 4.17
C VAL A 31 7.84 -2.06 5.52
N CYS A 32 7.32 -2.76 6.51
CA CYS A 32 7.21 -2.28 7.88
C CYS A 32 8.21 -2.99 8.79
N GLU A 33 8.84 -2.25 9.70
CA GLU A 33 9.73 -2.84 10.70
C GLU A 33 8.95 -3.81 11.59
N GLY A 34 9.43 -5.05 11.72
CA GLY A 34 8.71 -6.13 12.43
C GLY A 34 7.42 -6.58 11.75
N GLY A 35 7.15 -6.09 10.53
CA GLY A 35 6.04 -6.52 9.69
C GLY A 35 6.23 -7.95 9.17
N THR A 36 5.13 -8.59 8.82
CA THR A 36 5.14 -9.94 8.22
C THR A 36 5.03 -9.88 6.71
N ALA A 37 4.60 -8.75 6.15
CA ALA A 37 4.47 -8.55 4.71
C ALA A 37 5.85 -8.35 4.07
N THR A 38 6.12 -9.09 2.99
CA THR A 38 7.36 -8.92 2.22
C THR A 38 7.24 -7.75 1.25
N GLU A 39 8.37 -7.15 0.86
CA GLU A 39 8.40 -6.05 -0.10
C GLU A 39 7.75 -6.41 -1.44
N VAL A 40 7.97 -7.65 -1.90
CA VAL A 40 7.37 -8.15 -3.13
C VAL A 40 5.85 -8.18 -3.00
N PHE A 41 5.34 -8.67 -1.87
CA PHE A 41 3.91 -8.74 -1.61
C PHE A 41 3.27 -7.36 -1.57
N THR A 42 3.79 -6.45 -0.75
CA THR A 42 3.23 -5.10 -0.60
C THR A 42 3.27 -4.31 -1.91
N THR A 43 4.36 -4.42 -2.66
CA THR A 43 4.51 -3.77 -3.98
C THR A 43 3.48 -4.32 -4.97
N GLN A 44 3.32 -5.64 -5.04
CA GLN A 44 2.32 -6.26 -5.91
C GLN A 44 0.89 -5.86 -5.52
N THR A 45 0.56 -5.90 -4.23
CA THR A 45 -0.75 -5.48 -3.72
C THR A 45 -1.04 -4.02 -4.07
N LEU A 46 -0.10 -3.10 -3.79
CA LEU A 46 -0.27 -1.69 -4.12
C LEU A 46 -0.42 -1.47 -5.63
N ASN A 47 0.37 -2.16 -6.45
CA ASN A 47 0.29 -2.03 -7.90
C ASN A 47 -1.09 -2.44 -8.42
N ILE A 48 -1.59 -3.61 -8.02
CA ILE A 48 -2.90 -4.11 -8.44
C ILE A 48 -4.00 -3.14 -8.03
N VAL A 49 -4.02 -2.71 -6.77
CA VAL A 49 -5.09 -1.84 -6.26
C VAL A 49 -5.03 -0.45 -6.91
N ASN A 50 -3.83 0.14 -7.04
CA ASN A 50 -3.68 1.46 -7.66
C ASN A 50 -3.94 1.44 -9.16
N GLU A 51 -3.62 0.36 -9.87
CA GLU A 51 -3.99 0.18 -11.27
C GLU A 51 -5.51 0.20 -11.44
N ARG A 52 -6.24 -0.60 -10.66
CA ARG A 52 -7.72 -0.61 -10.68
C ARG A 52 -8.32 0.75 -10.33
N ARG A 53 -7.76 1.44 -9.34
CA ARG A 53 -8.16 2.81 -8.98
C ARG A 53 -7.92 3.80 -10.12
N SER A 54 -6.80 3.67 -10.83
CA SER A 54 -6.50 4.47 -12.03
C SER A 54 -7.50 4.19 -13.17
N MET A 55 -7.84 2.92 -13.40
CA MET A 55 -8.86 2.54 -14.38
C MET A 55 -10.23 3.14 -14.03
N LEU A 56 -10.62 3.13 -12.75
CA LEU A 56 -11.86 3.77 -12.28
C LEU A 56 -11.84 5.29 -12.48
N ALA A 57 -10.71 5.95 -12.19
CA ALA A 57 -10.56 7.39 -12.38
C ALA A 57 -10.72 7.80 -13.86
N ARG A 58 -10.37 6.89 -14.79
CA ARG A 58 -10.43 7.09 -16.24
C ARG A 58 -11.67 6.50 -16.90
N GLN A 59 -12.63 5.98 -16.13
CA GLN A 59 -13.82 5.29 -16.65
C GLN A 59 -13.50 4.09 -17.56
N GLN A 60 -12.41 3.37 -17.27
CA GLN A 60 -11.91 2.23 -18.04
C GLN A 60 -12.15 0.88 -17.34
N GLN A 61 -12.58 0.90 -16.08
CA GLN A 61 -12.91 -0.33 -15.35
C GLN A 61 -14.25 -0.86 -15.85
N LYS A 62 -14.25 -2.09 -16.37
CA LYS A 62 -15.48 -2.78 -16.77
C LYS A 62 -16.34 -3.11 -15.55
N ASN A 63 -17.65 -3.04 -15.74
CA ASN A 63 -18.61 -3.60 -14.79
C ASN A 63 -18.91 -5.04 -15.22
N ASP A 64 -18.72 -6.01 -14.33
CA ASP A 64 -18.83 -7.44 -14.70
C ASP A 64 -20.25 -7.83 -15.13
N ASN A 65 -21.27 -7.11 -14.67
CA ASN A 65 -22.68 -7.45 -14.92
C ASN A 65 -23.30 -6.69 -16.10
N THR A 66 -22.55 -5.81 -16.76
CA THR A 66 -23.06 -4.99 -17.87
C THR A 66 -22.01 -4.82 -18.95
N SER A 67 -22.42 -4.53 -20.18
CA SER A 67 -21.48 -4.20 -21.26
C SER A 67 -20.84 -2.81 -21.12
N THR A 68 -21.15 -2.07 -20.07
CA THR A 68 -20.66 -0.71 -19.81
C THR A 68 -19.54 -0.68 -18.77
N ASN A 69 -18.74 0.40 -18.80
CA ASN A 69 -17.75 0.67 -17.76
C ASN A 69 -18.41 1.26 -16.50
N LEU A 70 -17.77 1.06 -15.35
CA LEU A 70 -18.13 1.74 -14.12
C LEU A 70 -18.03 3.27 -14.29
N PRO A 71 -18.86 4.06 -13.59
CA PRO A 71 -18.78 5.51 -13.63
C PRO A 71 -17.38 6.02 -13.28
N TYR A 72 -16.99 7.16 -13.85
CA TYR A 72 -15.70 7.76 -13.51
C TYR A 72 -15.69 8.17 -12.03
N GLY A 73 -14.58 7.89 -11.35
CA GLY A 73 -14.39 8.33 -9.97
C GLY A 73 -13.81 9.73 -9.89
N LYS A 74 -14.49 10.65 -9.20
CA LYS A 74 -13.89 11.95 -8.80
C LYS A 74 -12.96 11.76 -7.62
N ASN A 75 -11.84 12.49 -7.61
CA ASN A 75 -10.91 12.57 -6.48
C ASN A 75 -10.30 11.22 -6.04
N ILE A 76 -10.15 10.27 -6.95
CA ILE A 76 -9.44 9.02 -6.66
C ILE A 76 -7.95 9.30 -6.48
N ARG A 77 -7.44 9.08 -5.27
CA ARG A 77 -6.02 9.20 -4.94
C ARG A 77 -5.32 7.85 -4.98
N GLN A 78 -4.03 7.87 -5.28
CA GLN A 78 -3.15 6.73 -5.12
C GLN A 78 -3.07 6.34 -3.63
N LEU A 79 -3.01 5.04 -3.36
CA LEU A 79 -2.79 4.48 -2.03
C LEU A 79 -1.31 4.24 -1.80
N GLU A 80 -0.92 4.35 -0.54
CA GLU A 80 0.40 4.03 -0.02
C GLU A 80 0.27 2.94 1.05
N TRP A 81 1.35 2.18 1.26
CA TRP A 81 1.39 1.20 2.34
C TRP A 81 1.45 1.92 3.68
N ASN A 82 0.75 1.41 4.68
CA ASN A 82 0.71 2.01 6.01
C ASN A 82 0.92 0.94 7.08
N CYS A 83 1.99 1.08 7.85
CA CYS A 83 2.39 0.09 8.84
C CYS A 83 1.39 -0.07 9.99
N THR A 84 0.70 1.00 10.40
CA THR A 84 -0.37 0.90 11.41
C THR A 84 -1.53 0.05 10.90
N LEU A 85 -1.87 0.16 9.61
CA LEU A 85 -2.90 -0.67 8.99
C LEU A 85 -2.44 -2.13 8.81
N GLU A 86 -1.17 -2.37 8.45
CA GLU A 86 -0.61 -3.73 8.39
C GLU A 86 -0.68 -4.43 9.76
N THR A 87 -0.19 -3.76 10.82
CA THR A 87 -0.22 -4.31 12.18
C THR A 87 -1.66 -4.60 12.62
N SER A 88 -2.59 -3.69 12.33
CA SER A 88 -4.00 -3.88 12.67
C SER A 88 -4.62 -5.06 11.91
N ALA A 89 -4.31 -5.20 10.61
CA ALA A 89 -4.76 -6.31 9.80
C ALA A 89 -4.21 -7.65 10.32
N ASN A 90 -2.93 -7.71 10.67
CA ASN A 90 -2.32 -8.90 11.28
C ASN A 90 -2.99 -9.27 12.61
N GLY A 91 -3.28 -8.27 13.45
CA GLY A 91 -4.00 -8.47 14.72
C GLY A 91 -5.43 -8.99 14.55
N LEU A 92 -6.14 -8.57 13.50
CA LEU A 92 -7.49 -9.07 13.20
C LEU A 92 -7.52 -10.54 12.77
N MET A 93 -6.42 -11.02 12.18
CA MET A 93 -6.31 -12.43 11.80
C MET A 93 -5.94 -13.30 13.01
N ASP A 94 -5.30 -12.76 14.05
CA ASP A 94 -4.89 -13.48 15.28
C ASP A 94 -4.20 -14.84 15.00
N GLY A 95 -3.40 -14.89 13.92
CA GLY A 95 -2.75 -16.12 13.45
C GLY A 95 -3.70 -17.20 12.89
N GLN A 96 -4.99 -16.91 12.76
CA GLN A 96 -6.01 -17.77 12.18
C GLN A 96 -6.31 -17.38 10.72
N CYS A 97 -6.44 -18.39 9.86
CA CYS A 97 -7.02 -18.22 8.53
C CYS A 97 -8.55 -18.29 8.61
N ASP A 98 -9.16 -17.31 9.28
CA ASP A 98 -10.60 -17.17 9.32
C ASP A 98 -11.09 -16.35 8.12
N HIS A 99 -11.86 -16.97 7.23
CA HIS A 99 -12.45 -16.31 6.06
C HIS A 99 -13.73 -15.53 6.38
N THR A 100 -14.16 -15.54 7.64
CA THR A 100 -15.30 -14.73 8.09
C THR A 100 -14.88 -13.26 8.14
N GLY A 101 -15.63 -12.40 7.45
CA GLY A 101 -15.33 -10.97 7.38
C GLY A 101 -15.24 -10.34 8.77
N LYS A 102 -14.09 -9.73 9.09
CA LYS A 102 -13.88 -9.01 10.35
C LYS A 102 -14.35 -7.55 10.21
N THR A 103 -14.77 -6.95 11.32
CA THR A 103 -15.10 -5.51 11.36
C THR A 103 -13.82 -4.70 11.23
N ALA A 104 -13.83 -3.66 10.37
CA ALA A 104 -12.69 -2.76 10.25
C ALA A 104 -12.40 -2.03 11.58
N PRO A 105 -11.13 -1.73 11.89
CA PRO A 105 -10.78 -0.88 13.02
C PRO A 105 -11.40 0.52 12.88
N ALA A 106 -11.75 1.14 14.01
CA ALA A 106 -12.33 2.48 14.02
C ALA A 106 -11.43 3.50 13.29
N GLY A 107 -12.05 4.40 12.51
CA GLY A 107 -11.33 5.40 11.72
C GLY A 107 -10.67 4.87 10.44
N THR A 108 -10.88 3.61 10.08
CA THR A 108 -10.39 3.01 8.83
C THR A 108 -11.54 2.67 7.88
N THR A 109 -11.22 2.56 6.59
CA THR A 109 -12.19 2.10 5.57
C THR A 109 -11.82 0.69 5.15
N LEU A 110 -12.79 -0.22 5.20
CA LEU A 110 -12.64 -1.59 4.72
C LEU A 110 -12.51 -1.56 3.19
N ILE A 111 -11.40 -2.04 2.65
CA ILE A 111 -11.29 -2.34 1.22
C ILE A 111 -11.84 -3.75 1.03
N ALA A 112 -13.16 -3.85 0.91
CA ALA A 112 -13.80 -5.12 0.59
C ALA A 112 -13.66 -5.39 -0.91
N PHE A 113 -13.02 -6.50 -1.27
CA PHE A 113 -13.10 -7.09 -2.60
C PHE A 113 -14.15 -8.20 -2.51
N ARG A 114 -15.33 -7.96 -3.12
CA ARG A 114 -16.33 -9.01 -3.36
C ARG A 114 -16.07 -9.68 -4.68
#